data_AF-A0AAF0R641-F1
#
_entry.id   AF-A0AAF0R641-F1
#
_cell.length_a   1.000
_cell.length_b   1.000
_cell.length_c   1.000
_cell.angle_alpha   90.00
_cell.angle_beta   90.00
_cell.angle_gamma   90.00
#
_symmetry.space_group_name_H-M   'P 1'
#
loop_
_entity.id
_entity.type
_entity.pdbx_description
1 polymer ?
#
loop_
_entity_poly.entity_id
_entity_poly.type
_entity_poly.pdbx_seq_one_letter_code
_entity_poly.pdbx_strand_id
1 'polypeptide(L)'
;MATSALDGGGNSSVGGEDIKFSVMVSLFQWIQKSKSSAKKRSKFRKFIDTFCRKPQDNFAAMRLILPGLDRERGSYGLKEHVLATCLIDALAMSRESDDARRLLNWRKGGPKTGSNAGNFSLVAAEVNSSSLLEFS
;
A
#
# COMPACT_ATOMS: atom_id res chain seq x y z
N MET A 1 31.28 -17.28 50.64
CA MET A 1 30.27 -17.42 49.57
C MET A 1 28.98 -16.85 50.12
N ALA A 2 28.27 -15.89 49.54
CA ALA A 2 28.35 -15.24 48.23
C ALA A 2 28.03 -13.74 48.38
N THR A 3 28.47 -12.97 47.40
CA THR A 3 28.50 -11.52 47.32
C THR A 3 27.14 -10.91 46.97
N SER A 4 26.97 -9.67 47.41
CA SER A 4 25.89 -8.72 47.16
C SER A 4 25.85 -8.15 45.74
N ALA A 5 24.64 -7.76 45.33
CA ALA A 5 24.23 -6.70 44.40
C ALA A 5 24.68 -6.75 42.92
N LEU A 6 23.70 -6.63 42.01
CA LEU A 6 23.56 -5.45 41.15
C LEU A 6 22.18 -5.44 40.48
N ASP A 7 21.53 -4.29 40.61
CA ASP A 7 20.42 -3.77 39.83
C ASP A 7 20.74 -3.79 38.32
N GLY A 8 19.71 -3.97 37.51
CA GLY A 8 19.80 -4.12 36.07
C GLY A 8 18.46 -3.85 35.42
N GLY A 9 17.95 -2.63 35.60
CA GLY A 9 16.89 -2.06 34.78
C GLY A 9 17.21 -2.21 33.29
N GLY A 10 16.62 -3.24 32.67
CA GLY A 10 16.57 -3.42 31.24
C GLY A 10 15.54 -2.49 30.65
N ASN A 11 15.93 -1.22 30.47
CA ASN A 11 15.27 -0.31 29.56
C ASN A 11 15.22 -1.00 28.19
N SER A 12 14.07 -1.58 27.82
CA SER A 12 13.79 -1.98 26.45
C SER A 12 13.69 -0.70 25.64
N SER A 13 14.85 -0.14 25.29
CA SER A 13 14.98 0.90 24.29
C SER A 13 14.31 0.37 23.04
N VAL A 14 13.11 0.90 22.79
CA VAL A 14 12.22 0.56 21.69
C VAL A 14 13.01 0.71 20.40
N GLY A 15 13.57 -0.41 19.95
CA GLY A 15 14.64 -0.45 18.99
C GLY A 15 14.11 -0.49 17.58
N GLY A 16 13.98 0.68 16.96
CA GLY A 16 13.73 0.88 15.54
C GLY A 16 12.32 1.41 15.28
N GLU A 17 12.22 2.66 14.82
CA GLU A 17 10.98 3.12 14.21
C GLU A 17 10.68 2.23 13.01
N ASP A 18 9.61 1.43 13.12
CA ASP A 18 9.06 0.69 12.01
C ASP A 18 8.77 1.66 10.84
N ILE A 19 9.13 1.26 9.62
CA ILE A 19 8.86 2.07 8.43
C ILE A 19 7.34 2.21 8.29
N LYS A 20 6.82 3.44 8.51
CA LYS A 20 5.40 3.72 8.29
C LYS A 20 5.00 3.43 6.84
N PHE A 21 3.89 2.72 6.64
CA PHE A 21 3.38 2.41 5.30
C PHE A 21 3.15 3.66 4.44
N SER A 22 2.77 4.79 5.04
CA SER A 22 2.62 6.09 4.36
C SER A 22 3.91 6.57 3.67
N VAL A 23 5.09 6.25 4.23
CA VAL A 23 6.38 6.56 3.61
C VAL A 23 6.57 5.73 2.34
N MET A 24 6.19 4.45 2.38
CA MET A 24 6.23 3.57 1.20
C MET A 24 5.26 4.01 0.12
N VAL A 25 4.03 4.36 0.49
CA VAL A 25 3.03 4.90 -0.46
C VAL A 25 3.56 6.18 -1.11
N SER A 26 4.16 7.07 -0.34
CA SER A 26 4.79 8.30 -0.85
C SER A 26 5.91 8.00 -1.86
N LEU A 27 6.74 6.98 -1.59
CA LEU A 27 7.76 6.51 -2.53
C LEU A 27 7.13 6.01 -3.83
N PHE A 28 6.12 5.13 -3.75
CA PHE A 28 5.45 4.55 -4.92
C PHE A 28 4.80 5.63 -5.80
N GLN A 29 4.04 6.54 -5.19
CA GLN A 29 3.41 7.65 -5.89
C GLN A 29 4.43 8.53 -6.60
N TRP A 30 5.55 8.84 -5.94
CA TRP A 30 6.60 9.66 -6.54
C TRP A 30 7.28 8.94 -7.71
N ILE A 31 7.61 7.65 -7.55
CA ILE A 31 8.21 6.83 -8.61
C ILE A 31 7.26 6.68 -9.81
N GLN A 32 5.97 6.48 -9.57
CA GLN A 32 4.95 6.35 -10.61
C GLN A 32 4.81 7.63 -11.44
N LYS A 33 4.84 8.81 -10.79
CA LYS A 33 4.74 10.11 -11.46
C LYS A 33 6.03 10.53 -12.18
N SER A 34 7.19 10.02 -11.76
CA SER A 34 8.47 10.35 -12.37
C SER A 34 8.64 9.71 -13.75
N LYS A 35 9.09 10.48 -14.74
CA LYS A 35 9.39 9.96 -16.09
C LYS A 35 10.83 9.47 -16.26
N SER A 36 11.76 9.97 -15.45
CA SER A 36 13.20 9.68 -15.59
C SER A 36 13.62 8.47 -14.76
N SER A 37 14.19 7.46 -15.41
CA SER A 37 14.71 6.27 -14.74
C SER A 37 15.84 6.59 -13.75
N ALA A 38 16.70 7.56 -14.07
CA ALA A 38 17.77 8.02 -13.16
C ALA A 38 17.20 8.62 -11.88
N LYS A 39 16.16 9.47 -11.99
CA LYS A 39 15.46 10.05 -10.84
C LYS A 39 14.79 8.97 -9.98
N LYS A 40 14.16 7.97 -10.61
CA LYS A 40 13.57 6.82 -9.90
C LYS A 40 14.64 6.06 -9.08
N ARG A 41 15.77 5.72 -9.70
CA ARG A 41 16.89 5.04 -9.04
C ARG A 41 17.46 5.84 -7.87
N SER A 42 17.68 7.14 -8.06
CA SER A 42 18.19 8.03 -7.01
C SER A 42 17.25 8.10 -5.81
N LYS A 43 15.94 8.28 -6.05
CA LYS A 43 14.94 8.33 -4.97
C LYS A 43 14.83 6.99 -4.24
N PHE A 44 14.86 5.89 -4.98
CA PHE A 44 14.85 4.55 -4.41
C PHE A 44 16.07 4.28 -3.53
N ARG A 45 17.27 4.61 -4.01
CA ARG A 45 18.51 4.50 -3.24
C ARG A 45 18.40 5.25 -1.91
N LYS A 46 17.97 6.52 -1.97
CA LYS A 46 17.77 7.33 -0.76
C LYS A 46 16.78 6.71 0.22
N PHE A 47 15.73 6.06 -0.26
CA PHE A 47 14.78 5.36 0.61
C PHE A 47 15.44 4.18 1.33
N ILE A 48 16.18 3.32 0.62
CA ILE A 48 16.90 2.19 1.22
C ILE A 48 17.90 2.68 2.28
N ASP A 49 18.72 3.68 1.94
CA ASP A 49 19.75 4.20 2.84
C ASP A 49 19.16 4.85 4.11
N THR A 50 17.96 5.44 4.00
CA THR A 50 17.31 6.13 5.13
C THR A 50 16.52 5.17 6.02
N PHE A 51 15.76 4.27 5.42
CA PHE A 51 14.72 3.51 6.12
C PHE A 51 15.07 2.03 6.31
N CYS A 52 15.87 1.43 5.43
CA CYS A 52 16.16 0.00 5.50
C CYS A 52 17.51 -0.26 6.21
N ARG A 53 17.61 0.23 7.45
CA ARG A 53 18.87 0.21 8.23
C ARG A 53 19.20 -1.17 8.78
N LYS A 54 18.20 -2.03 9.01
CA LYS A 54 18.39 -3.40 9.49
C LYS A 54 18.00 -4.43 8.41
N PRO A 55 18.52 -5.67 8.46
CA PRO A 55 18.17 -6.71 7.50
C PRO A 55 16.66 -6.99 7.43
N GLN A 56 15.95 -6.95 8.57
CA GLN A 56 14.49 -7.15 8.62
C GLN A 56 13.71 -6.05 7.89
N ASP A 57 14.17 -4.79 7.97
CA ASP A 57 13.51 -3.64 7.33
C ASP A 57 13.61 -3.75 5.81
N ASN A 58 14.77 -4.22 5.32
CA ASN A 58 14.98 -4.49 3.90
C ASN A 58 13.98 -5.54 3.39
N PHE A 59 13.83 -6.65 4.11
CA PHE A 59 12.93 -7.72 3.68
C PHE A 59 11.45 -7.29 3.72
N ALA A 60 11.05 -6.51 4.72
CA ALA A 60 9.70 -5.97 4.83
C ALA A 60 9.38 -4.96 3.71
N ALA A 61 10.33 -4.08 3.35
CA ALA A 61 10.12 -3.13 2.27
C ALA A 61 10.17 -3.81 0.88
N MET A 62 11.16 -4.66 0.63
CA MET A 62 11.41 -5.24 -0.70
C MET A 62 10.26 -6.12 -1.18
N ARG A 63 9.61 -6.89 -0.30
CA ARG A 63 8.45 -7.72 -0.70
C ARG A 63 7.28 -6.91 -1.24
N LEU A 64 7.10 -5.66 -0.77
CA LEU A 64 6.04 -4.76 -1.26
C LEU A 64 6.46 -4.01 -2.53
N ILE A 65 7.76 -3.76 -2.72
CA ILE A 65 8.29 -3.12 -3.93
C ILE A 65 8.33 -4.11 -5.10
N LEU A 66 8.68 -5.36 -4.83
CA LEU A 66 8.85 -6.45 -5.81
C LEU A 66 7.93 -7.63 -5.46
N PRO A 67 6.59 -7.44 -5.49
CA PRO A 67 5.65 -8.47 -5.05
C PRO A 67 5.73 -9.76 -5.87
N GLY A 68 6.13 -9.70 -7.14
CA GLY A 68 6.32 -10.89 -7.98
C GLY A 68 7.51 -11.77 -7.60
N LEU A 69 8.41 -11.27 -6.72
CA LEU A 69 9.54 -12.03 -6.19
C LEU A 69 9.28 -12.56 -4.77
N ASP A 70 8.14 -12.23 -4.16
CA ASP A 70 7.74 -12.77 -2.85
C ASP A 70 7.22 -14.21 -3.03
N ARG A 71 8.05 -15.19 -2.65
CA ARG A 71 7.73 -16.62 -2.74
C ARG A 71 7.21 -17.22 -1.43
N GLU A 72 7.45 -16.55 -0.30
CA GLU A 72 6.98 -17.02 1.02
C GLU A 72 5.48 -16.81 1.16
N ARG A 73 4.98 -15.72 0.56
CA ARG A 73 3.56 -15.42 0.52
C ARG A 73 2.93 -16.09 -0.70
N GLY A 74 2.23 -17.19 -0.47
CA GLY A 74 1.42 -17.84 -1.50
C GLY A 74 0.39 -16.90 -2.12
N SER A 75 -0.35 -17.38 -3.14
CA SER A 75 -1.43 -16.60 -3.74
C SER A 75 -2.46 -16.19 -2.70
N TYR A 76 -2.83 -14.91 -2.68
CA TYR A 76 -3.90 -14.42 -1.81
C TYR A 76 -5.27 -15.00 -2.20
N GLY A 77 -5.44 -15.54 -3.41
CA GLY A 77 -6.73 -16.01 -3.90
C GLY A 77 -7.78 -14.90 -4.08
N LEU A 78 -7.39 -13.64 -3.94
CA LEU A 78 -8.26 -12.47 -4.03
C LEU A 78 -8.42 -12.02 -5.48
N LYS A 79 -9.66 -12.06 -5.98
CA LYS A 79 -10.03 -11.53 -7.29
C LYS A 79 -10.61 -10.13 -7.14
N GLU A 80 -10.48 -9.32 -8.19
CA GLU A 80 -10.95 -7.93 -8.22
C GLU A 80 -12.45 -7.81 -7.95
N HIS A 81 -13.25 -8.79 -8.37
CA HIS A 81 -14.68 -8.81 -8.07
C HIS A 81 -14.97 -8.89 -6.57
N VAL A 82 -14.24 -9.74 -5.83
CA VAL A 82 -14.40 -9.85 -4.38
C VAL A 82 -13.99 -8.55 -3.71
N LEU A 83 -12.85 -7.98 -4.12
CA LEU A 83 -12.39 -6.67 -3.63
C LEU A 83 -13.42 -5.55 -3.88
N ALA A 84 -14.04 -5.52 -5.07
CA ALA A 84 -15.11 -4.57 -5.38
C ALA A 84 -16.29 -4.70 -4.41
N THR A 85 -16.70 -5.94 -4.12
CA THR A 85 -17.82 -6.21 -3.21
C THR A 85 -17.48 -5.77 -1.78
N CYS A 86 -16.28 -6.11 -1.31
CA CYS A 86 -15.80 -5.67 0.01
C CYS A 86 -15.75 -4.15 0.13
N LEU A 87 -15.33 -3.42 -0.91
CA LEU A 87 -15.31 -1.95 -0.89
C LEU A 87 -16.72 -1.35 -0.84
N ILE A 88 -17.67 -1.90 -1.61
CA ILE A 88 -19.08 -1.47 -1.60
C ILE A 88 -19.67 -1.65 -0.20
N ASP A 89 -19.45 -2.82 0.41
CA ASP A 89 -19.98 -3.12 1.74
C ASP A 89 -19.29 -2.27 2.82
N ALA A 90 -17.97 -2.09 2.75
CA ALA A 90 -17.20 -1.31 3.73
C ALA A 90 -17.49 0.21 3.69
N LEU A 91 -17.79 0.75 2.50
CA LEU A 91 -18.15 2.15 2.31
C LEU A 91 -19.67 2.40 2.40
N ALA A 92 -20.46 1.36 2.75
CA ALA A 92 -21.92 1.41 2.84
C ALA A 92 -22.58 1.98 1.56
N MET A 93 -22.07 1.61 0.40
CA MET A 93 -22.51 2.11 -0.89
C MET A 93 -23.76 1.35 -1.37
N SER A 94 -24.77 2.06 -1.90
CA SER A 94 -25.89 1.41 -2.60
C SER A 94 -25.36 0.65 -3.81
N ARG A 95 -25.82 -0.60 -4.01
CA ARG A 95 -25.39 -1.46 -5.12
C ARG A 95 -25.84 -0.94 -6.47
N GLU A 96 -26.85 -0.08 -6.47
CA GLU A 96 -27.44 0.56 -7.63
C GLU A 96 -26.68 1.84 -8.03
N SER A 97 -25.82 2.36 -7.15
CA SER A 97 -25.06 3.58 -7.41
C SER A 97 -24.12 3.44 -8.61
N ASP A 98 -23.81 4.58 -9.23
CA ASP A 98 -22.89 4.64 -10.37
C ASP A 98 -21.50 4.13 -9.98
N ASP A 99 -21.04 4.46 -8.77
CA ASP A 99 -19.76 4.02 -8.23
C ASP A 99 -19.72 2.51 -7.97
N ALA A 100 -20.78 1.93 -7.42
CA ALA A 100 -20.86 0.48 -7.17
C ALA A 100 -20.85 -0.28 -8.51
N ARG A 101 -21.65 0.18 -9.48
CA ARG A 101 -21.67 -0.41 -10.81
C ARG A 101 -20.32 -0.26 -11.51
N ARG A 102 -19.60 0.84 -11.29
CA ARG A 102 -18.25 1.08 -11.84
C ARG A 102 -17.22 0.15 -11.21
N LEU A 103 -17.24 -0.06 -9.90
CA LEU A 103 -16.38 -1.02 -9.19
C LEU A 103 -16.61 -2.46 -9.69
N LEU A 104 -17.88 -2.88 -9.78
CA LEU A 104 -18.24 -4.23 -10.22
C LEU A 104 -17.93 -4.47 -11.71
N ASN A 105 -18.05 -3.44 -12.54
CA ASN A 105 -17.82 -3.51 -13.98
C ASN A 105 -16.51 -2.80 -14.41
N TRP A 106 -15.47 -2.82 -13.57
CA TRP A 106 -14.21 -2.07 -13.79
C TRP A 106 -13.52 -2.34 -15.14
N ARG A 107 -13.80 -3.47 -15.80
CA ARG A 107 -13.28 -3.82 -17.13
C ARG A 107 -14.05 -3.20 -18.29
N LYS A 108 -15.32 -2.83 -18.10
CA LYS A 108 -16.17 -2.32 -19.18
C LYS A 108 -15.72 -0.89 -19.52
N GLY A 109 -15.46 -0.64 -20.80
CA GLY A 109 -15.25 0.69 -21.37
C GLY A 109 -16.54 1.25 -21.99
N GLY A 110 -16.60 2.57 -22.18
CA GLY A 110 -17.75 3.30 -22.69
C GLY A 110 -17.74 4.80 -22.34
N PRO A 111 -18.70 5.59 -22.85
CA PRO A 111 -18.71 7.05 -22.66
C PRO A 111 -18.83 7.51 -21.20
N LYS A 112 -19.40 6.65 -20.34
CA LYS A 112 -19.60 6.90 -18.91
C LYS A 112 -18.53 6.26 -18.02
N THR A 113 -17.60 5.49 -18.58
CA THR A 113 -16.51 4.86 -17.82
C THR A 113 -15.29 5.74 -17.93
N GLY A 114 -14.73 6.16 -16.78
CA GLY A 114 -13.56 7.04 -16.76
C GLY A 114 -12.34 6.45 -17.46
N SER A 115 -11.29 7.27 -17.58
CA SER A 115 -10.05 6.94 -18.32
C SER A 115 -9.29 5.72 -17.80
N ASN A 116 -9.67 5.18 -16.64
CA ASN A 116 -9.00 4.09 -15.96
C ASN A 116 -9.69 2.71 -16.13
N ALA A 117 -10.66 2.59 -17.05
CA ALA A 117 -11.28 1.31 -17.38
C ALA A 117 -10.23 0.23 -17.73
N GLY A 118 -10.39 -0.97 -17.17
CA GLY A 118 -9.41 -2.04 -17.31
C GLY A 118 -8.26 -2.01 -16.29
N ASN A 119 -8.26 -1.07 -15.34
CA ASN A 119 -7.36 -1.06 -14.19
C ASN A 119 -8.14 -0.91 -12.88
N PHE A 120 -8.43 -2.04 -12.22
CA PHE A 120 -9.24 -2.06 -10.99
C PHE A 120 -8.70 -1.12 -9.91
N SER A 121 -7.38 -1.12 -9.66
CA SER A 121 -6.77 -0.30 -8.61
C SER A 121 -6.97 1.20 -8.83
N LEU A 122 -6.88 1.66 -10.08
CA LEU A 122 -7.13 3.07 -10.42
C LEU A 122 -8.61 3.41 -10.35
N VAL A 123 -9.49 2.53 -10.84
CA VAL A 123 -10.96 2.70 -10.72
C VAL A 123 -11.38 2.80 -9.26
N ALA A 124 -10.86 1.93 -8.39
CA ALA A 124 -11.15 1.95 -6.96
C ALA A 124 -10.65 3.24 -6.28
N ALA A 125 -9.46 3.72 -6.65
CA ALA A 125 -8.91 4.97 -6.12
C ALA A 125 -9.74 6.20 -6.49
N GLU A 126 -10.29 6.25 -7.71
CA GLU A 126 -11.18 7.32 -8.15
C GLU A 126 -12.48 7.35 -7.34
N VAL A 127 -13.15 6.20 -7.23
CA VAL A 127 -14.40 6.05 -6.48
C VAL A 127 -14.21 6.49 -5.03
N ASN A 128 -13.15 6.00 -4.38
CA ASN A 128 -12.87 6.37 -2.99
C ASN A 128 -12.54 7.87 -2.81
N SER A 129 -11.93 8.50 -3.83
CA SER A 129 -11.64 9.94 -3.78
C SER A 129 -12.91 10.78 -3.94
N SER A 130 -13.86 10.33 -4.77
CA SER A 130 -15.17 10.98 -4.96
C SER A 130 -16.04 10.87 -3.70
N SER A 131 -16.11 9.70 -3.08
CA SER A 131 -16.92 9.52 -1.86
C SER A 131 -16.39 10.33 -0.67
N LEU A 132 -15.07 10.56 -0.57
CA LEU A 132 -14.50 11.39 0.50
C LEU A 132 -14.76 12.89 0.35
N LEU A 133 -15.09 13.37 -0.86
CA LEU A 133 -15.42 14.78 -1.09
C LEU A 133 -16.86 15.12 -0.69
N GLU A 134 -17.77 14.14 -0.58
CA GLU A 134 -19.16 14.38 -0.15
C GLU A 134 -19.33 14.46 1.38
N PHE A 135 -18.28 14.10 2.16
CA PHE A 135 -18.29 14.15 3.63
C PHE A 135 -17.43 15.29 4.22
N SER A 136 -16.99 16.26 3.41
CA SER A 136 -16.28 17.47 3.84
C SER A 136 -17.10 18.73 3.56
#